data_AF-A0A4R9LPD1-F1
#
_entry.id   AF-A0A4R9LPD1-F1
#
_cell.length_a   1.000
_cell.length_b   1.000
_cell.length_c   1.000
_cell.angle_alpha   90.00
_cell.angle_beta   90.00
_cell.angle_gamma   90.00
#
_symmetry.space_group_name_H-M   'P 1'
#
loop_
_entity.id
_entity.type
_entity.pdbx_description
1 polymer ?
#
loop_
_entity_poly.entity_id
_entity_poly.type
_entity_poly.pdbx_seq_one_letter_code
_entity_poly.pdbx_strand_id
1 'polypeptide(L)'
;MNKKNVLTIRIPEDLKDRLEKTASTQGVSLNQFALYAFTRGINDIETSNFFKQRISGKTKESIEAGFKKVMKKIGTKGKLPDWDRI
;
A
#
# COMPACT_ATOMS: atom_id res chain seq x y z
N MET A 1 -30.39 1.98 11.72
CA MET A 1 -29.60 2.46 12.87
C MET A 1 -28.14 2.59 12.44
N ASN A 2 -27.62 3.82 12.40
CA ASN A 2 -26.23 4.09 12.05
C ASN A 2 -25.32 3.73 13.27
N LYS A 3 -24.98 2.44 13.42
CA LYS A 3 -24.10 1.97 14.50
C LYS A 3 -22.67 2.46 14.21
N LYS A 4 -22.31 3.63 14.72
CA LYS A 4 -20.94 4.12 14.69
C LYS A 4 -20.17 3.47 15.83
N ASN A 5 -19.11 2.73 15.50
CA ASN A 5 -18.14 2.27 16.49
C ASN A 5 -17.18 3.42 16.80
N VAL A 6 -17.18 3.89 18.05
CA VAL A 6 -16.29 4.95 18.52
C VAL A 6 -15.03 4.32 19.12
N LEU A 7 -13.86 4.74 18.63
CA LEU A 7 -12.56 4.32 19.15
C LEU A 7 -11.92 5.50 19.89
N THR A 8 -11.60 5.31 21.17
CA THR A 8 -10.84 6.28 21.96
C THR A 8 -9.48 5.70 22.30
N ILE A 9 -8.43 6.44 21.98
CA ILE A 9 -7.04 6.03 22.22
C ILE A 9 -6.33 7.09 23.06
N ARG A 10 -5.37 6.63 23.88
CA ARG A 10 -4.42 7.51 24.56
C ARG A 10 -3.09 7.43 23.82
N ILE A 11 -2.51 8.58 23.54
CA ILE A 11 -1.23 8.69 22.85
C ILE A 11 -0.30 9.60 23.64
N PRO A 12 1.02 9.44 23.52
CA PRO A 12 2.00 10.40 24.01
C PRO A 12 1.74 11.80 23.45
N GLU A 13 2.10 12.83 24.22
CA GLU A 13 1.92 14.22 23.84
C GLU A 13 2.72 14.59 22.57
N ASP A 14 3.97 14.14 22.50
CA ASP A 14 4.84 14.36 21.33
C ASP A 14 4.23 13.75 20.05
N LEU A 15 3.58 12.59 20.17
CA LEU A 15 2.94 11.94 19.04
C LEU A 15 1.72 12.72 18.57
N LYS A 16 0.93 13.25 19.50
CA LYS A 16 -0.22 14.10 19.19
C LYS A 16 0.22 15.33 18.39
N ASP A 17 1.24 16.04 18.86
CA ASP A 17 1.72 17.27 18.22
C ASP A 17 2.22 17.01 16.79
N ARG A 18 2.94 15.90 16.59
CA ARG A 18 3.42 15.47 15.27
C ARG A 18 2.25 15.14 14.33
N LEU A 19 1.23 14.45 14.82
CA LEU A 19 0.04 14.13 14.03
C LEU A 19 -0.73 15.40 13.67
N GLU A 20 -0.87 16.34 14.61
CA GLU A 20 -1.58 17.60 14.41
C GLU A 20 -0.89 18.46 13.35
N LYS A 21 0.43 18.66 13.45
CA LYS A 21 1.21 19.38 12.43
C LYS A 21 1.07 18.76 11.05
N THR A 22 1.11 17.43 10.97
CA THR A 22 0.97 16.70 9.70
C THR A 22 -0.43 16.83 9.12
N ALA A 23 -1.46 16.70 9.97
CA ALA A 23 -2.85 16.84 9.57
C ALA A 23 -3.15 18.26 9.07
N SER A 24 -2.66 19.29 9.77
CA SER A 24 -2.77 20.69 9.33
C SER A 24 -2.08 20.92 7.98
N THR A 25 -0.90 20.33 7.76
CA THR A 25 -0.19 20.43 6.47
C THR A 25 -0.99 19.80 5.32
N GLN A 26 -1.75 18.75 5.61
CA GLN A 26 -2.61 18.07 4.63
C GLN A 26 -4.03 18.67 4.55
N GLY A 27 -4.34 19.70 5.36
CA GLY A 27 -5.65 20.34 5.37
C GLY A 27 -6.79 19.46 5.89
N VAL A 28 -6.50 18.46 6.73
CA VAL A 28 -7.48 17.51 7.27
C VAL A 28 -7.55 17.59 8.80
N SER A 29 -8.68 17.15 9.39
CA SER A 29 -8.79 17.07 10.84
C SER A 29 -7.89 15.97 11.43
N LEU A 30 -7.44 16.15 12.66
CA LEU A 30 -6.60 15.17 13.38
C LEU A 30 -7.25 13.78 13.41
N ASN A 31 -8.56 13.69 13.67
CA ASN A 31 -9.26 12.41 13.75
C ASN A 31 -9.35 11.70 12.39
N GLN A 32 -9.57 12.45 11.31
CA GLN A 32 -9.57 11.88 9.95
C GLN A 32 -8.17 11.41 9.57
N PHE A 33 -7.15 12.20 9.91
CA PHE A 33 -5.76 11.84 9.69
C PHE A 33 -5.37 10.58 10.47
N ALA A 34 -5.76 10.50 11.75
CA ALA A 34 -5.54 9.34 12.59
C ALA A 34 -6.21 8.09 12.01
N LEU A 35 -7.48 8.19 11.58
CA LEU A 35 -8.20 7.09 10.95
C LEU A 35 -7.50 6.60 9.67
N TYR A 36 -7.06 7.53 8.82
CA TYR A 36 -6.31 7.19 7.62
C TYR A 36 -4.99 6.49 7.96
N ALA A 37 -4.22 7.05 8.90
CA ALA A 37 -2.93 6.48 9.32
C ALA A 37 -3.09 5.08 9.91
N PHE A 38 -4.13 4.83 10.72
CA PHE A 38 -4.44 3.50 11.23
C PHE A 38 -4.79 2.52 10.11
N THR A 39 -5.69 2.92 9.21
CA THR A 39 -6.11 2.08 8.09
C THR A 39 -4.91 1.72 7.20
N ARG A 40 -4.05 2.69 6.92
CA ARG A 40 -2.82 2.49 6.15
C ARG A 40 -1.85 1.57 6.87
N GLY A 41 -1.62 1.77 8.17
CA GLY A 41 -0.73 0.90 8.95
C GLY A 41 -1.20 -0.56 8.98
N ILE A 42 -2.51 -0.79 9.10
CA ILE A 42 -3.08 -2.14 9.02
C ILE A 42 -2.84 -2.75 7.63
N ASN A 43 -3.16 -2.01 6.57
CA ASN A 43 -2.94 -2.47 5.19
C ASN A 43 -1.48 -2.80 4.92
N ASP A 44 -0.54 -1.99 5.42
CA ASP A 44 0.90 -2.22 5.23
C ASP A 44 1.36 -3.51 5.94
N ILE A 45 0.85 -3.79 7.14
CA ILE A 45 1.10 -5.04 7.87
C ILE A 45 0.53 -6.24 7.11
N GLU A 46 -0.72 -6.16 6.68
CA GLU A 46 -1.40 -7.23 5.93
C GLU A 46 -0.69 -7.51 4.60
N THR A 47 -0.34 -6.46 3.87
CA THR A 47 0.39 -6.55 2.60
C THR A 47 1.75 -7.19 2.80
N SER A 48 2.49 -6.77 3.84
CA SER A 48 3.78 -7.38 4.18
C SER A 48 3.63 -8.88 4.47
N ASN A 49 2.62 -9.26 5.24
CA ASN A 49 2.35 -10.65 5.58
C ASN A 49 1.93 -11.48 4.35
N PHE A 50 1.07 -10.92 3.49
CA PHE A 50 0.67 -11.56 2.25
C PHE A 50 1.88 -11.87 1.35
N PHE A 51 2.77 -10.89 1.15
CA PHE A 51 3.96 -11.11 0.33
C PHE A 51 4.95 -12.07 1.00
N LYS A 52 5.15 -11.97 2.31
CA LYS A 52 5.99 -12.93 3.05
C LYS A 52 5.50 -14.36 2.86
N GLN A 53 4.20 -14.61 3.02
CA GLN A 53 3.61 -15.94 2.81
C GLN A 53 3.73 -16.40 1.36
N ARG A 54 3.49 -15.50 0.39
CA ARG A 54 3.53 -15.84 -1.03
C ARG A 54 4.93 -16.08 -1.57
N ILE A 55 5.94 -15.45 -0.98
CA ILE A 55 7.36 -15.58 -1.33
C ILE A 55 8.02 -16.67 -0.49
N SER A 56 7.46 -17.02 0.68
CA SER A 56 7.93 -18.14 1.49
C SER A 56 8.01 -19.42 0.66
N GLY A 57 9.19 -20.03 0.62
CA GLY A 57 9.47 -21.23 -0.18
C GLY A 57 9.75 -20.99 -1.66
N LYS A 58 9.76 -19.75 -2.15
CA LYS A 58 10.21 -19.41 -3.52
C LYS A 58 11.64 -18.89 -3.48
N THR A 59 12.51 -19.49 -4.30
CA THR A 59 13.84 -18.94 -4.54
C THR A 59 13.77 -17.78 -5.54
N LYS A 60 14.81 -16.94 -5.58
CA LYS A 60 14.90 -15.82 -6.52
C LYS A 60 14.76 -16.31 -7.98
N GLU A 61 15.39 -17.44 -8.30
CA GLU A 61 15.38 -18.04 -9.63
C GLU A 61 13.96 -18.49 -10.03
N SER A 62 13.19 -19.02 -9.07
CA SER A 62 11.78 -19.41 -9.27
C SER A 62 10.90 -18.19 -9.59
N ILE A 63 11.13 -17.07 -8.89
CA ILE A 63 10.41 -15.81 -9.12
C ILE A 63 10.77 -15.24 -10.49
N GLU A 64 12.06 -15.20 -10.84
CA GLU A 64 12.53 -14.73 -12.14
C GLU A 64 12.02 -15.59 -13.30
N ALA A 65 11.98 -16.91 -13.14
CA ALA A 65 11.41 -17.82 -14.12
C ALA A 65 9.90 -17.57 -14.31
N GLY A 66 9.16 -17.35 -13.21
CA GLY A 66 7.76 -16.96 -13.25
C GLY A 66 7.54 -15.63 -13.98
N PHE A 67 8.38 -14.63 -13.68
CA PHE A 67 8.36 -13.34 -14.35
C PHE A 67 8.62 -13.48 -15.85
N LYS A 68 9.70 -14.16 -16.25
CA LYS A 68 10.02 -14.43 -17.66
C LYS A 68 8.87 -15.17 -18.38
N LYS A 69 8.21 -16.10 -17.71
CA LYS A 69 7.04 -16.83 -18.26
C LYS A 69 5.86 -15.91 -18.52
N VAL A 70 5.56 -14.95 -17.64
CA VAL A 70 4.50 -13.96 -17.84
C VAL A 70 4.88 -12.98 -18.95
N MET A 71 6.09 -12.43 -18.91
CA MET A 71 6.59 -11.50 -19.92
C MET A 71 6.61 -12.12 -21.32
N LYS A 72 6.93 -13.42 -21.44
CA LYS A 72 6.88 -14.15 -22.71
C LYS A 72 5.47 -14.23 -23.31
N LYS A 73 4.41 -14.16 -22.49
CA LYS A 73 3.02 -14.14 -22.98
C LYS A 73 2.62 -12.78 -23.54
N ILE A 74 3.24 -11.70 -23.08
CA ILE A 74 3.05 -10.33 -23.59
C ILE A 74 3.92 -10.17 -24.85
N GLY A 75 3.74 -11.08 -25.81
CA GLY A 75 4.59 -11.21 -26.99
C GLY A 75 4.87 -9.86 -27.64
N THR A 76 6.14 -9.64 -27.99
CA THR A 76 6.69 -8.49 -28.72
C THR A 76 6.20 -8.40 -30.18
N LYS A 77 4.91 -8.68 -30.43
CA LYS A 77 4.30 -8.68 -31.76
C LYS A 77 2.87 -8.14 -31.76
N GLY A 78 2.58 -7.15 -30.94
CA GLY A 78 1.60 -6.13 -31.34
C GLY A 78 2.37 -5.11 -32.18
N LYS A 79 1.90 -4.79 -33.40
CA LYS A 79 2.39 -3.59 -34.10
C LYS A 79 2.30 -2.44 -33.10
N LEU A 80 3.45 -1.92 -32.66
CA LEU A 80 3.48 -0.67 -31.90
C LEU A 80 2.66 0.34 -32.69
N PRO A 81 1.66 1.00 -32.08
CA PRO A 81 0.91 2.04 -32.74
C PRO A 81 1.87 3.07 -33.35
N ASP A 82 1.52 3.65 -34.49
CA ASP A 82 2.42 4.57 -35.21
C ASP A 82 2.83 5.80 -34.36
N TRP A 83 2.04 6.16 -33.35
CA TRP A 83 2.33 7.24 -32.40
C TRP A 83 3.39 6.90 -31.33
N ASP A 84 3.74 5.62 -31.17
CA ASP A 84 4.72 5.11 -30.20
C ASP A 84 6.02 4.68 -30.90
N ARG A 85 6.21 5.05 -32.17
CA ARG A 85 7.47 4.89 -32.90
C ARG A 85 8.34 6.12 -32.67
N ILE A 86 9.44 5.96 -31.94
CA ILE A 86 10.52 6.95 -31.80
C ILE A 86 11.36 6.98 -33.07
#